data_AF-A0AAE2BN67-F1
#
_entry.id   AF-A0AAE2BN67-F1
#
_cell.length_a   1.000
_cell.length_b   1.000
_cell.length_c   1.000
_cell.angle_alpha   90.00
_cell.angle_beta   90.00
_cell.angle_gamma   90.00
#
_symmetry.space_group_name_H-M   'P 1'
#
loop_
_entity.id
_entity.type
_entity.pdbx_description
1 polymer ?
#
loop_
_entity_poly.entity_id
_entity_poly.type
_entity_poly.pdbx_seq_one_letter_code
_entity_poly.pdbx_strand_id
1 'polypeptide(L)'
;MGEATLLPDLGTEILIPVCAVIGIAFAFVQWLLVAKVRLSNGKDSAGGRSGFTEALIEEEEEGLSDHSVVRKCAEIQSAISEGATSFLFTEYQYVGIFMVAFAILIFVFLGSVEGFSTKSQPCTYDNTRMCKPALATAAFSTLSFLLGAFTSVVSGFLGMKIATFANARTTLEARKGVGKAFIVAFRSGAVMGFLLAANGLLVLYIAINLFKLYYGLTGKAYLKL
;
A
#
# COMPACT_ATOMS: atom_id res chain seq x y z
N MET A 1 -4.46 -21.14 33.72
CA MET A 1 -5.86 -21.17 33.26
C MET A 1 -5.83 -20.75 31.80
N GLY A 2 -5.92 -21.70 30.88
CA GLY A 2 -5.94 -21.41 29.44
C GLY A 2 -7.36 -21.02 29.07
N GLU A 3 -7.58 -19.77 28.70
CA GLU A 3 -8.80 -19.42 27.97
C GLU A 3 -8.76 -20.18 26.65
N ALA A 4 -9.68 -21.14 26.49
CA ALA A 4 -9.90 -21.79 25.22
C ALA A 4 -10.53 -20.75 24.28
N THR A 5 -9.69 -19.99 23.60
CA THR A 5 -10.12 -19.17 22.46
C THR A 5 -10.78 -20.09 21.44
N LEU A 6 -11.96 -19.70 20.92
CA LEU A 6 -12.71 -20.46 19.91
C LEU A 6 -11.89 -20.76 18.65
N LEU A 7 -10.86 -19.96 18.38
CA LEU A 7 -9.88 -20.18 17.33
C LEU A 7 -8.54 -20.63 17.95
N PRO A 8 -7.96 -21.77 17.48
CA PRO A 8 -6.62 -22.17 17.88
C PRO A 8 -5.58 -21.19 17.32
N ASP A 9 -4.42 -21.09 17.97
CA ASP A 9 -3.31 -20.22 17.55
C ASP A 9 -2.89 -20.47 16.09
N LEU A 10 -2.83 -21.74 15.70
CA LEU A 10 -2.57 -22.15 14.30
C LEU A 10 -3.65 -21.63 13.34
N GLY A 11 -4.91 -21.59 13.79
CA GLY A 11 -6.01 -21.03 13.01
C GLY A 11 -5.81 -19.54 12.76
N THR A 12 -5.34 -18.79 13.76
CA THR A 12 -5.05 -17.35 13.64
C THR A 12 -3.85 -17.09 12.73
N GLU A 13 -2.78 -17.88 12.83
CA GLU A 13 -1.58 -17.76 11.97
C GLU A 13 -1.90 -18.02 10.49
N ILE A 14 -2.93 -18.83 10.18
CA ILE A 14 -3.38 -19.06 8.80
C ILE A 14 -4.39 -17.99 8.35
N LEU A 15 -5.35 -17.63 9.21
CA LEU A 15 -6.47 -16.76 8.85
C LEU A 15 -6.02 -15.35 8.44
N ILE A 16 -5.08 -14.76 9.18
CA ILE A 16 -4.61 -13.39 8.93
C ILE A 16 -4.00 -13.22 7.53
N PRO A 17 -2.97 -14.00 7.11
CA PRO A 17 -2.40 -13.85 5.78
C PRO A 17 -3.39 -14.22 4.67
N VAL A 18 -4.29 -15.19 4.90
CA VAL A 18 -5.34 -15.54 3.93
C VAL A 18 -6.27 -14.35 3.69
N CYS A 19 -6.76 -13.68 4.75
CA CYS A 19 -7.59 -12.48 4.62
C CYS A 19 -6.86 -11.34 3.88
N ALA A 20 -5.57 -11.14 4.15
CA ALA A 20 -4.76 -10.15 3.45
C ALA A 20 -4.65 -10.48 1.95
N VAL A 21 -4.34 -11.73 1.60
CA VAL A 21 -4.25 -12.16 0.19
C VAL A 21 -5.58 -12.01 -0.54
N ILE A 22 -6.71 -12.34 0.11
CA ILE A 22 -8.06 -12.13 -0.44
C ILE A 22 -8.29 -10.63 -0.71
N GLY A 23 -7.91 -9.76 0.23
CA GLY A 23 -8.01 -8.30 0.06
C GLY A 23 -7.20 -7.78 -1.13
N ILE A 24 -5.97 -8.25 -1.29
CA ILE A 24 -5.11 -7.90 -2.44
C ILE A 24 -5.70 -8.41 -3.75
N ALA A 25 -6.19 -9.65 -3.78
CA ALA A 25 -6.83 -10.23 -4.95
C ALA A 25 -8.09 -9.44 -5.34
N PHE A 26 -8.92 -9.05 -4.36
CA PHE A 26 -10.09 -8.22 -4.59
C PHE A 26 -9.70 -6.84 -5.16
N ALA A 27 -8.69 -6.19 -4.60
CA ALA A 27 -8.18 -4.92 -5.13
C ALA A 27 -7.72 -5.07 -6.60
N PHE A 28 -7.00 -6.15 -6.92
CA PHE A 28 -6.56 -6.40 -8.30
C PHE A 28 -7.74 -6.60 -9.26
N VAL A 29 -8.75 -7.37 -8.86
CA VAL A 29 -9.98 -7.55 -9.66
C VAL A 29 -10.68 -6.22 -9.90
N GLN A 30 -10.83 -5.38 -8.87
CA GLN A 30 -11.45 -4.06 -9.04
C GLN A 30 -10.63 -3.17 -9.98
N TRP A 31 -9.31 -3.22 -9.90
CA TRP A 31 -8.43 -2.48 -10.80
C TRP A 31 -8.60 -2.93 -12.25
N LEU A 32 -8.67 -4.23 -12.52
CA LEU A 32 -8.94 -4.77 -13.86
C LEU A 32 -10.30 -4.33 -14.39
N LEU A 33 -11.33 -4.28 -13.54
CA LEU A 33 -12.66 -3.80 -13.94
C LEU A 33 -12.65 -2.31 -14.30
N VAL A 34 -11.85 -1.49 -13.61
CA VAL A 34 -11.65 -0.08 -13.98
C VAL A 34 -10.81 0.03 -15.25
N ALA A 35 -9.81 -0.82 -15.43
CA ALA A 35 -8.94 -0.84 -16.61
C ALA A 35 -9.68 -1.18 -17.92
N LYS A 36 -10.86 -1.82 -17.85
CA LYS A 36 -11.73 -2.04 -19.03
C LYS A 36 -12.19 -0.75 -19.69
N VAL A 37 -12.23 0.38 -18.96
CA VAL A 37 -12.47 1.70 -19.57
C VAL A 37 -11.22 2.10 -20.34
N ARG A 38 -11.30 1.99 -21.66
CA ARG A 38 -10.18 2.27 -22.58
C ARG A 38 -9.98 3.78 -22.72
N LEU A 39 -8.77 4.23 -22.43
CA LEU A 39 -8.25 5.54 -22.80
C LEU A 39 -7.18 5.27 -23.85
N SER A 40 -7.44 5.61 -25.12
CA SER A 40 -6.43 5.48 -26.15
C SER A 40 -5.60 6.76 -26.21
N ASN A 41 -4.31 6.65 -25.89
CA ASN A 41 -3.33 7.62 -26.34
C ASN A 41 -2.92 7.19 -27.74
N GLY A 42 -3.19 8.00 -28.76
CA GLY A 42 -2.89 7.71 -30.16
C GLY A 42 -1.39 7.66 -30.47
N LYS A 43 -0.65 6.72 -29.89
CA LYS A 43 0.72 6.33 -30.30
C LYS A 43 0.74 5.12 -31.24
N ASP A 44 -0.40 4.49 -31.51
CA ASP A 44 -0.50 3.32 -32.40
C ASP A 44 -0.94 3.64 -33.84
N SER A 45 -0.90 4.90 -34.27
CA SER A 45 -1.21 5.28 -35.67
C SER A 45 0.02 5.78 -36.42
N ALA A 46 1.05 4.95 -36.48
CA ALA A 46 2.16 5.08 -37.43
C ALA A 46 2.60 3.70 -37.91
N GLY A 47 1.75 3.00 -38.66
CA GLY A 47 2.15 1.82 -39.42
C GLY A 47 1.01 0.83 -39.70
N GLY A 48 0.48 0.84 -40.92
CA GLY A 48 -0.38 -0.25 -41.42
C GLY A 48 -1.44 0.21 -42.42
N ARG A 49 -1.22 -0.12 -43.70
CA ARG A 49 -2.11 0.14 -44.84
C ARG A 49 -3.29 -0.85 -44.90
N SER A 50 -4.42 -0.34 -45.41
CA SER A 50 -5.50 -1.00 -46.19
C SER A 50 -6.43 -2.01 -45.51
N GLY A 51 -7.75 -1.78 -45.63
CA GLY A 51 -8.75 -2.84 -45.45
C GLY A 51 -10.19 -2.41 -45.13
N PHE A 52 -10.88 -1.85 -46.13
CA PHE A 52 -12.32 -1.95 -46.39
C PHE A 52 -13.36 -1.18 -45.54
N THR A 53 -14.11 -0.37 -46.30
CA THR A 53 -15.23 0.53 -46.05
C THR A 53 -16.49 -0.13 -45.46
N GLU A 54 -17.29 0.74 -44.83
CA GLU A 54 -18.77 0.79 -44.90
C GLU A 54 -19.61 0.13 -43.79
N ALA A 55 -19.86 0.92 -42.74
CA ALA A 55 -21.19 1.02 -42.15
C ALA A 55 -21.47 2.50 -41.77
N LEU A 56 -21.90 3.23 -42.80
CA LEU A 56 -22.92 4.29 -42.77
C LEU A 56 -22.66 5.59 -41.97
N ILE A 57 -22.15 6.52 -42.76
CA ILE A 57 -22.24 7.98 -42.73
C ILE A 57 -23.64 8.45 -42.31
N GLU A 58 -23.74 8.88 -41.05
CA GLU A 58 -24.67 9.89 -40.50
C GLU A 58 -24.21 10.33 -39.08
N GLU A 59 -23.31 9.59 -38.43
CA GLU A 59 -22.70 9.94 -37.11
C GLU A 59 -21.46 10.87 -37.15
N GLU A 60 -21.14 11.45 -38.32
CA GLU A 60 -19.81 12.01 -38.59
C GLU A 60 -19.50 13.38 -37.91
N GLU A 61 -20.50 14.09 -37.37
CA GLU A 61 -20.27 15.29 -36.55
C GLU A 61 -20.12 14.98 -35.03
N GLU A 62 -20.81 13.97 -34.49
CA GLU A 62 -20.68 13.60 -33.06
C GLU A 62 -19.45 12.72 -32.80
N GLY A 63 -19.13 11.76 -33.69
CA GLY A 63 -18.02 10.82 -33.50
C GLY A 63 -16.61 11.45 -33.57
N LEU A 64 -16.43 12.49 -34.40
CA LEU A 64 -15.17 13.25 -34.50
C LEU A 64 -14.88 14.02 -33.20
N SER A 65 -15.93 14.61 -32.60
CA SER A 65 -15.83 15.33 -31.33
C SER A 65 -15.45 14.38 -30.19
N ASP A 66 -16.01 13.17 -30.18
CA ASP A 66 -15.84 12.20 -29.11
C ASP A 66 -14.43 11.62 -29.02
N HIS A 67 -13.85 11.30 -30.18
CA HIS A 67 -12.48 10.82 -30.24
C HIS A 67 -11.47 11.90 -29.82
N SER A 68 -11.77 13.17 -30.14
CA SER A 68 -10.97 14.32 -29.72
C SER A 68 -11.06 14.56 -28.20
N VAL A 69 -12.24 14.35 -27.59
CA VAL A 69 -12.46 14.45 -26.15
C VAL A 69 -11.71 13.35 -25.40
N VAL A 70 -11.78 12.10 -25.86
CA VAL A 70 -11.04 10.98 -25.25
C VAL A 70 -9.53 11.26 -25.25
N ARG A 71 -9.00 11.74 -26.38
CA ARG A 71 -7.59 12.13 -26.50
C ARG A 71 -7.24 13.26 -25.53
N LYS A 72 -8.06 14.31 -25.46
CA LYS A 72 -7.81 15.44 -24.56
C LYS A 72 -7.84 15.03 -23.09
N CYS A 73 -8.77 14.17 -22.69
CA CYS A 73 -8.80 13.60 -21.35
C CYS A 73 -7.53 12.80 -21.02
N ALA A 74 -7.01 12.03 -21.98
CA ALA A 74 -5.78 11.25 -21.79
C ALA A 74 -4.53 12.14 -21.72
N GLU A 75 -4.45 13.22 -22.50
CA GLU A 75 -3.39 14.24 -22.41
C GLU A 75 -3.39 14.91 -21.02
N ILE A 76 -4.55 15.35 -20.54
CA ILE A 76 -4.69 15.96 -19.21
C ILE A 76 -4.31 14.96 -18.12
N GLN A 77 -4.75 13.70 -18.23
CA GLN A 77 -4.37 12.65 -17.30
C GLN A 77 -2.86 12.45 -17.24
N SER A 78 -2.19 12.43 -18.39
CA SER A 78 -0.73 12.29 -18.46
C SER A 78 -0.04 13.43 -17.72
N ALA A 79 -0.46 14.67 -17.96
CA ALA A 79 0.10 15.85 -17.28
C ALA A 79 -0.11 15.79 -15.76
N ILE A 80 -1.30 15.39 -15.30
CA ILE A 80 -1.60 15.21 -13.86
C ILE A 80 -0.72 14.10 -13.28
N SER A 81 -0.63 12.95 -13.95
CA SER A 81 0.15 11.80 -13.46
C SER A 81 1.65 12.13 -13.37
N GLU A 82 2.18 12.86 -14.35
CA GLU A 82 3.57 13.31 -14.36
C GLU A 82 3.83 14.31 -13.23
N GLY A 83 3.03 15.37 -13.11
CA GLY A 83 3.16 16.36 -12.05
C GLY A 83 3.04 15.74 -10.65
N ALA A 84 2.06 14.86 -10.46
CA ALA A 84 1.86 14.17 -9.18
C ALA A 84 3.04 13.26 -8.83
N THR A 85 3.58 12.52 -9.80
CA THR A 85 4.75 11.64 -9.58
C THR A 85 5.99 12.46 -9.24
N SER A 86 6.23 13.58 -9.95
CA SER A 86 7.37 14.47 -9.70
C SER A 86 7.31 15.12 -8.32
N PHE A 87 6.11 15.55 -7.89
CA PHE A 87 5.89 16.09 -6.55
C PHE A 87 6.18 15.04 -5.48
N LEU A 88 5.58 13.83 -5.57
CA LEU A 88 5.82 12.78 -4.57
C LEU A 88 7.28 12.36 -4.49
N PHE A 89 7.98 12.25 -5.63
CA PHE A 89 9.39 11.88 -5.61
C PHE A 89 10.23 12.90 -4.82
N THR A 90 9.94 14.18 -5.04
CA THR A 90 10.60 15.28 -4.31
C THR A 90 10.25 15.23 -2.83
N GLU A 91 8.97 15.11 -2.48
CA GLU A 91 8.50 15.01 -1.09
C GLU A 91 9.14 13.80 -0.38
N TYR A 92 9.12 12.64 -1.01
CA TYR A 92 9.68 11.40 -0.46
C TYR A 92 11.18 11.44 -0.30
N GLN A 93 11.90 12.23 -1.08
CA GLN A 93 13.32 12.47 -0.86
C GLN A 93 13.56 13.18 0.47
N TYR A 94 12.81 14.24 0.78
CA TYR A 94 12.93 14.97 2.05
C TYR A 94 12.44 14.15 3.24
N VAL A 95 11.28 13.51 3.11
CA VAL A 95 10.75 12.60 4.14
C VAL A 95 11.72 11.44 4.37
N GLY A 96 12.36 10.93 3.32
CA GLY A 96 13.43 9.93 3.37
C GLY A 96 14.56 10.29 4.31
N ILE A 97 15.11 11.50 4.15
CA ILE A 97 16.19 12.02 4.99
C ILE A 97 15.72 12.13 6.44
N PHE A 98 14.52 12.67 6.66
CA PHE A 98 13.94 12.78 8.00
C PHE A 98 13.75 11.42 8.67
N MET A 99 13.25 10.41 7.94
CA MET A 99 13.06 9.05 8.45
C MET A 99 14.38 8.45 8.95
N VAL A 100 15.47 8.60 8.20
CA VAL A 100 16.79 8.08 8.62
C VAL A 100 17.30 8.82 9.86
N ALA A 101 17.19 10.15 9.90
CA ALA A 101 17.61 10.94 11.06
C ALA A 101 16.81 10.55 12.32
N PHE A 102 15.50 10.37 12.19
CA PHE A 102 14.64 9.99 13.30
C PHE A 102 14.87 8.54 13.75
N ALA A 103 15.17 7.63 12.82
CA ALA A 103 15.56 6.26 13.13
C ALA A 103 16.84 6.18 13.99
N ILE A 104 17.84 7.02 13.69
CA ILE A 104 19.05 7.16 14.50
C ILE A 104 18.70 7.70 15.89
N LEU A 105 17.85 8.73 15.97
CA LEU A 105 17.41 9.31 17.24
C LEU A 105 16.71 8.27 18.12
N ILE A 106 15.77 7.49 17.55
CA ILE A 106 15.09 6.39 18.23
C ILE A 106 16.12 5.41 18.80
N PHE A 107 17.07 4.96 17.99
CA PHE A 107 18.09 4.00 18.42
C PHE A 107 18.97 4.54 19.56
N VAL A 108 19.44 5.78 19.43
CA VAL A 108 20.31 6.41 20.43
C VAL A 108 19.57 6.64 21.74
N PHE A 109 18.33 7.16 21.69
CA PHE A 109 17.57 7.46 22.90
C PHE A 109 17.14 6.18 23.64
N LEU A 110 16.63 5.18 22.93
CA LEU A 110 16.26 3.90 23.54
C LEU A 110 17.49 3.09 23.99
N GLY A 111 18.61 3.17 23.26
CA GLY A 111 19.86 2.51 23.63
C GLY A 111 20.54 3.15 24.85
N SER A 112 20.42 4.47 25.01
CA SER A 112 21.01 5.23 26.11
C SER A 112 20.39 4.93 27.48
N VAL A 113 19.13 4.47 27.52
CA VAL A 113 18.41 4.15 28.78
C VAL A 113 19.23 3.27 29.71
N GLU A 114 19.89 2.25 29.15
CA GLU A 114 20.73 1.30 29.89
C GLU A 114 22.22 1.42 29.51
N GLY A 115 22.64 2.59 29.02
CA GLY A 115 24.02 2.86 28.61
C GLY A 115 24.53 1.90 27.54
N PHE A 116 23.69 1.52 26.59
CA PHE A 116 23.98 0.55 25.53
C PHE A 116 24.43 -0.83 26.04
N SER A 117 23.98 -1.21 27.25
CA SER A 117 24.29 -2.51 27.84
C SER A 117 23.65 -3.67 27.06
N THR A 118 24.45 -4.70 26.79
CA THR A 118 24.03 -5.96 26.16
C THR A 118 23.56 -7.00 27.17
N LYS A 119 23.57 -6.68 28.47
CA LYS A 119 23.19 -7.60 29.53
C LYS A 119 21.67 -7.72 29.64
N SER A 120 21.20 -8.93 29.93
CA SER A 120 19.78 -9.18 30.23
C SER A 120 19.40 -8.54 31.56
N GLN A 121 18.18 -8.02 31.63
CA GLN A 121 17.68 -7.21 32.75
C GLN A 121 16.35 -7.78 33.27
N PRO A 122 15.95 -7.50 34.53
CA PRO A 122 14.62 -7.87 35.01
C PRO A 122 13.53 -7.22 34.14
N CYS A 123 12.46 -7.95 33.85
CA CYS A 123 11.37 -7.44 33.04
C CYS A 123 10.62 -6.32 33.78
N THR A 124 10.34 -5.19 33.11
CA THR A 124 9.59 -4.06 33.71
C THR A 124 8.18 -4.45 34.18
N TYR A 125 7.55 -5.44 33.53
CA TYR A 125 6.22 -5.94 33.88
C TYR A 125 6.22 -7.07 34.91
N ASP A 126 7.38 -7.70 35.17
CA ASP A 126 7.52 -8.80 36.14
C ASP A 126 8.99 -8.92 36.61
N ASN A 127 9.26 -8.49 37.83
CA ASN A 127 10.61 -8.47 38.40
C ASN A 127 11.21 -9.87 38.68
N THR A 128 10.40 -10.94 38.59
CA THR A 128 10.84 -12.33 38.78
C THR A 128 11.42 -12.96 37.52
N ARG A 129 11.24 -12.30 36.37
CA ARG A 129 11.62 -12.79 35.04
C ARG A 129 12.75 -11.96 34.45
N MET A 130 13.65 -12.62 33.73
CA MET A 130 14.70 -11.97 32.95
C MET A 130 14.26 -11.73 31.51
N CYS A 131 14.41 -10.49 31.05
CA CYS A 131 14.08 -10.03 29.71
C CYS A 131 15.33 -9.79 28.84
N LYS A 132 15.11 -9.76 27.53
CA LYS A 132 16.13 -9.38 26.54
C LYS A 132 16.66 -7.96 26.82
N PRO A 133 17.91 -7.66 26.43
CA PRO A 133 18.51 -6.35 26.70
C PRO A 133 17.72 -5.22 26.05
N ALA A 134 17.64 -4.07 26.73
CA ALA A 134 16.98 -2.87 26.22
C ALA A 134 17.54 -2.42 24.85
N LEU A 135 18.84 -2.66 24.61
CA LEU A 135 19.49 -2.40 23.32
C LEU A 135 18.86 -3.19 22.17
N ALA A 136 18.41 -4.43 22.40
CA ALA A 136 17.70 -5.19 21.37
C ALA A 136 16.36 -4.52 21.05
N THR A 137 15.62 -4.10 22.08
CA THR A 137 14.37 -3.35 21.88
C THR A 137 14.58 -2.03 21.17
N ALA A 138 15.67 -1.31 21.42
CA ALA A 138 16.06 -0.14 20.64
C ALA A 138 16.23 -0.50 19.15
N ALA A 139 16.99 -1.56 18.84
CA ALA A 139 17.21 -2.01 17.45
C ALA A 139 15.91 -2.44 16.75
N PHE A 140 15.07 -3.26 17.40
CA PHE A 140 13.79 -3.72 16.83
C PHE A 140 12.77 -2.57 16.69
N SER A 141 12.78 -1.60 17.59
CA SER A 141 11.94 -0.40 17.49
C SER A 141 12.34 0.43 16.28
N THR A 142 13.64 0.69 16.10
CA THR A 142 14.16 1.38 14.90
C THR A 142 13.84 0.62 13.61
N LEU A 143 13.98 -0.70 13.61
CA LEU A 143 13.63 -1.54 12.46
C LEU A 143 12.13 -1.48 12.13
N SER A 144 11.25 -1.58 13.13
CA SER A 144 9.80 -1.46 12.94
C SER A 144 9.38 -0.07 12.47
N PHE A 145 10.06 0.98 12.96
CA PHE A 145 9.84 2.35 12.51
C PHE A 145 10.17 2.49 11.03
N LEU A 146 11.35 2.04 10.58
CA LEU A 146 11.74 2.09 9.17
C LEU A 146 10.81 1.26 8.27
N LEU A 147 10.43 0.06 8.73
CA LEU A 147 9.50 -0.81 8.01
C LEU A 147 8.11 -0.18 7.89
N GLY A 148 7.59 0.43 8.96
CA GLY A 148 6.32 1.15 8.93
C GLY A 148 6.38 2.40 8.04
N ALA A 149 7.47 3.16 8.13
CA ALA A 149 7.65 4.38 7.34
C ALA A 149 7.80 4.07 5.84
N PHE A 150 8.56 3.03 5.48
CA PHE A 150 8.62 2.51 4.12
C PHE A 150 7.24 2.07 3.61
N THR A 151 6.48 1.33 4.43
CA THR A 151 5.14 0.86 4.06
C THR A 151 4.17 2.03 3.87
N SER A 152 4.30 3.10 4.65
CA SER A 152 3.53 4.34 4.50
C SER A 152 3.82 5.03 3.16
N VAL A 153 5.10 5.16 2.80
CA VAL A 153 5.54 5.73 1.51
C VAL A 153 5.00 4.92 0.33
N VAL A 154 5.11 3.59 0.39
CA VAL A 154 4.54 2.69 -0.65
C VAL A 154 3.02 2.85 -0.74
N SER A 155 2.33 2.98 0.39
CA SER A 155 0.88 3.15 0.45
C SER A 155 0.42 4.46 -0.21
N GLY A 156 1.10 5.57 0.08
CA GLY A 156 0.83 6.86 -0.55
C GLY A 156 1.06 6.82 -2.07
N PHE A 157 2.15 6.18 -2.51
CA PHE A 157 2.45 6.02 -3.93
C PHE A 157 1.40 5.20 -4.68
N LEU A 158 0.99 4.05 -4.13
CA LEU A 158 -0.03 3.20 -4.73
C LEU A 158 -1.39 3.90 -4.81
N GLY A 159 -1.78 4.61 -3.75
CA GLY A 159 -2.99 5.43 -3.71
C GLY A 159 -2.99 6.53 -4.78
N MET A 160 -1.87 7.24 -4.93
CA MET A 160 -1.72 8.22 -6.01
C MET A 160 -1.87 7.55 -7.38
N LYS A 161 -1.19 6.43 -7.63
CA LYS A 161 -1.20 5.77 -8.94
C LYS A 161 -2.60 5.33 -9.36
N ILE A 162 -3.41 4.80 -8.43
CA ILE A 162 -4.79 4.43 -8.77
C ILE A 162 -5.68 5.66 -8.97
N ALA A 163 -5.48 6.73 -8.19
CA ALA A 163 -6.24 7.97 -8.33
C ALA A 163 -5.97 8.66 -9.68
N THR A 164 -4.69 8.82 -10.06
CA THR A 164 -4.30 9.39 -11.35
C THR A 164 -4.59 8.47 -12.53
N PHE A 165 -4.80 7.17 -12.28
CA PHE A 165 -5.28 6.22 -13.29
C PHE A 165 -6.80 6.34 -13.52
N ALA A 166 -7.58 6.52 -12.45
CA ALA A 166 -9.05 6.48 -12.52
C ALA A 166 -9.71 7.82 -12.84
N ASN A 167 -9.02 8.94 -12.67
CA ASN A 167 -9.55 10.29 -12.88
C ASN A 167 -10.20 10.46 -14.27
N ALA A 168 -9.46 10.30 -15.37
CA ALA A 168 -10.00 10.46 -16.72
C ALA A 168 -11.01 9.38 -17.10
N ARG A 169 -10.86 8.15 -16.57
CA ARG A 169 -11.85 7.07 -16.77
C ARG A 169 -13.20 7.44 -16.18
N THR A 170 -13.19 8.06 -15.00
CA THR A 170 -14.40 8.56 -14.33
C THR A 170 -15.04 9.68 -15.17
N THR A 171 -14.25 10.60 -15.69
CA THR A 171 -14.74 11.67 -16.58
C THR A 171 -15.39 11.10 -17.85
N LEU A 172 -14.79 10.11 -18.48
CA LEU A 172 -15.37 9.48 -19.68
C LEU A 172 -16.68 8.74 -19.37
N GLU A 173 -16.76 8.04 -18.24
CA GLU A 173 -17.98 7.35 -17.83
C GLU A 173 -19.08 8.31 -17.35
N ALA A 174 -18.75 9.53 -16.96
CA ALA A 174 -19.74 10.56 -16.60
C ALA A 174 -20.63 10.95 -17.80
N ARG A 175 -20.12 10.78 -19.03
CA ARG A 175 -20.89 10.98 -20.27
C ARG A 175 -22.06 9.99 -20.40
N LYS A 176 -21.99 8.84 -19.72
CA LYS A 176 -23.03 7.80 -19.68
C LYS A 176 -23.93 7.91 -18.44
N GLY A 177 -23.80 9.00 -17.69
CA GLY A 177 -24.57 9.28 -16.48
C GLY A 177 -23.80 9.06 -15.18
N VAL A 178 -24.32 9.69 -14.11
CA VAL A 178 -23.68 9.75 -12.78
C VAL A 178 -23.45 8.36 -12.18
N GLY A 179 -24.37 7.41 -12.39
CA GLY A 179 -24.23 6.06 -11.87
C GLY A 179 -23.01 5.31 -12.42
N LYS A 180 -22.68 5.49 -13.71
CA LYS A 180 -21.52 4.84 -14.33
C LYS A 180 -20.21 5.44 -13.83
N ALA A 181 -20.12 6.77 -13.78
CA ALA A 181 -18.97 7.47 -13.20
C ALA A 181 -18.74 7.09 -11.73
N PHE A 182 -19.81 7.09 -10.92
CA PHE A 182 -19.72 6.73 -9.51
C PHE A 182 -19.16 5.33 -9.31
N ILE A 183 -19.59 4.34 -10.10
CA ILE A 183 -19.07 2.97 -9.99
C ILE A 183 -17.57 2.91 -10.32
N VAL A 184 -17.09 3.65 -11.32
CA VAL A 184 -15.65 3.70 -11.62
C VAL A 184 -14.86 4.35 -10.48
N ALA A 185 -15.33 5.50 -10.00
CA ALA A 185 -14.69 6.20 -8.89
C ALA A 185 -14.68 5.34 -7.61
N PHE A 186 -15.82 4.77 -7.23
CA PHE A 186 -15.94 3.91 -6.06
C PHE A 186 -15.06 2.65 -6.16
N ARG A 187 -15.03 1.98 -7.33
CA ARG A 187 -14.13 0.84 -7.54
C ARG A 187 -12.67 1.23 -7.40
N SER A 188 -12.26 2.37 -7.96
CA SER A 188 -10.88 2.86 -7.80
C SER A 188 -10.53 3.21 -6.35
N GLY A 189 -11.48 3.79 -5.59
CA GLY A 189 -11.33 4.01 -4.16
C GLY A 189 -11.22 2.71 -3.37
N ALA A 190 -11.99 1.68 -3.74
CA ALA A 190 -11.90 0.35 -3.16
C ALA A 190 -10.53 -0.29 -3.43
N VAL A 191 -9.96 -0.17 -4.64
CA VAL A 191 -8.60 -0.64 -4.93
C VAL A 191 -7.59 -0.05 -3.93
N MET A 192 -7.63 1.27 -3.71
CA MET A 192 -6.77 1.93 -2.72
C MET A 192 -7.01 1.37 -1.32
N GLY A 193 -8.27 1.34 -0.85
CA GLY A 193 -8.60 0.92 0.51
C GLY A 193 -8.22 -0.52 0.82
N PHE A 194 -8.58 -1.46 -0.05
CA PHE A 194 -8.28 -2.89 0.16
C PHE A 194 -6.78 -3.19 0.03
N LEU A 195 -6.08 -2.54 -0.92
CA LEU A 195 -4.64 -2.74 -1.07
C LEU A 195 -3.87 -2.23 0.15
N LEU A 196 -4.22 -1.05 0.66
CA LEU A 196 -3.57 -0.46 1.84
C LEU A 196 -3.86 -1.25 3.11
N ALA A 197 -5.13 -1.62 3.35
CA ALA A 197 -5.52 -2.39 4.52
C ALA A 197 -4.85 -3.77 4.53
N ALA A 198 -4.86 -4.48 3.39
CA ALA A 198 -4.27 -5.81 3.29
C ALA A 198 -2.74 -5.78 3.39
N ASN A 199 -2.08 -4.81 2.73
CA ASN A 199 -0.62 -4.68 2.80
C ASN A 199 -0.17 -4.30 4.22
N GLY A 200 -0.85 -3.35 4.88
CA GLY A 200 -0.56 -2.98 6.26
C GLY A 200 -0.72 -4.16 7.23
N LEU A 201 -1.80 -4.93 7.08
CA LEU A 201 -2.03 -6.13 7.88
C LEU A 201 -0.95 -7.20 7.65
N LEU A 202 -0.58 -7.45 6.40
CA LEU A 202 0.42 -8.46 6.05
C LEU A 202 1.81 -8.07 6.57
N VAL A 203 2.21 -6.81 6.39
CA VAL A 203 3.48 -6.28 6.88
C VAL A 203 3.56 -6.37 8.40
N LEU A 204 2.48 -5.99 9.11
CA LEU A 204 2.41 -6.11 10.56
C LEU A 204 2.50 -7.57 11.01
N TYR A 205 1.76 -8.47 10.35
CA TYR A 205 1.79 -9.91 10.64
C TYR A 205 3.20 -10.50 10.47
N ILE A 206 3.89 -10.17 9.38
CA ILE A 206 5.27 -10.60 9.12
C ILE A 206 6.21 -10.03 10.19
N ALA A 207 6.10 -8.74 10.51
CA ALA A 207 6.95 -8.10 11.52
C ALA A 207 6.80 -8.75 12.89
N ILE A 208 5.57 -9.03 13.33
CA ILE A 208 5.29 -9.71 14.60
C ILE A 208 5.92 -11.10 14.60
N ASN A 209 5.73 -11.91 13.56
CA ASN A 209 6.29 -13.25 13.49
C ASN A 209 7.82 -13.25 13.47
N LEU A 210 8.44 -12.32 12.74
CA LEU A 210 9.90 -12.14 12.74
C LEU A 210 10.42 -11.74 14.12
N PHE A 211 9.75 -10.80 14.80
CA PHE A 211 10.19 -10.32 16.10
C PHE A 211 9.98 -11.40 17.19
N LYS A 212 8.92 -12.21 17.05
CA LYS A 212 8.64 -13.38 17.89
C LYS A 212 9.78 -14.41 17.86
N LEU A 213 10.50 -14.56 16.74
CA LEU A 213 11.67 -15.46 16.66
C LEU A 213 12.80 -15.02 17.60
N TYR A 214 13.00 -13.71 17.76
CA TYR A 214 14.06 -13.18 18.63
C TYR A 214 13.63 -13.07 20.10
N TYR A 215 12.45 -12.52 20.35
CA TYR A 215 11.92 -12.33 21.70
C TYR A 215 11.46 -13.64 22.34
N GLY A 216 11.14 -14.64 21.52
CA GLY A 216 10.60 -15.93 21.95
C GLY A 216 9.13 -15.83 22.35
N LEU A 217 8.45 -16.98 22.36
CA LEU A 217 7.19 -17.13 23.08
C LEU A 217 7.44 -16.80 24.56
N THR A 218 6.49 -16.09 25.17
CA THR A 218 6.42 -15.55 26.54
C THR A 218 6.79 -16.52 27.70
N GLY A 219 7.26 -17.73 27.41
CA GLY A 219 7.58 -18.83 28.34
C GLY A 219 9.05 -19.21 28.52
N LYS A 220 10.03 -18.59 27.82
CA LYS A 220 11.47 -18.74 28.16
C LYS A 220 11.98 -17.60 29.04
N ALA A 221 11.14 -17.11 29.96
CA ALA A 221 11.62 -16.30 31.06
C ALA A 221 12.39 -17.22 32.01
N TYR A 222 13.72 -17.11 32.02
CA TYR A 222 14.55 -17.80 32.99
C TYR A 222 14.15 -17.28 34.38
N LEU A 223 13.69 -18.20 35.24
CA LEU A 223 13.34 -17.90 36.62
C LEU A 223 14.60 -17.39 37.32
N LYS A 224 14.47 -16.28 38.04
CA LYS A 224 15.52 -15.79 38.93
C LYS A 224 15.65 -16.81 40.08
N LEU A 225 16.71 -17.63 40.07
CA LEU A 225 17.12 -18.44 41.23
C LEU A 225 17.61 -17.54 42.35
#